data_AF-A0A8X8AY98-F1
#
_entry.id   AF-A0A8X8AY98-F1
#
_cell.length_a   1.000
_cell.length_b   1.000
_cell.length_c   1.000
_cell.angle_alpha   90.00
_cell.angle_beta   90.00
_cell.angle_gamma   90.00
#
_symmetry.space_group_name_H-M   'P 1'
#
loop_
_entity.id
_entity.type
_entity.pdbx_description
1 polymer ?
#
loop_
_entity_poly.entity_id
_entity_poly.type
_entity_poly.pdbx_seq_one_letter_code
_entity_poly.pdbx_strand_id
1 'polypeptide(L)'
;MDPAEERRDAKRQKDDIDMLGFVADSEYGIPKRCSCGGRIINEVLGEDDYDTLPGKRFFTCMNYEADGLHYRQPWVVGVQEEFERLTKRVEEAEEVMLAVSNLGK
;
A
#
# COMPACT_ATOMS: atom_id res chain seq x y z
N MET A 1 19.72 17.63 29.71
CA MET A 1 18.66 17.34 28.73
C MET A 1 17.47 16.76 29.47
N ASP A 2 16.24 17.08 29.05
CA ASP A 2 15.02 16.49 29.61
C ASP A 2 14.76 15.12 28.94
N PRO A 3 14.83 13.99 29.68
CA PRO A 3 14.58 12.67 29.11
C PRO A 3 13.16 12.49 28.56
N ALA A 4 12.19 13.30 29.00
CA ALA A 4 10.83 13.25 28.46
C ALA A 4 10.74 13.96 27.10
N GLU A 5 11.54 15.01 26.88
CA GLU A 5 11.66 15.72 25.61
C GLU A 5 12.31 14.83 24.55
N GLU A 6 13.43 14.19 24.88
CA GLU A 6 14.11 13.24 23.99
C GLU A 6 13.18 12.11 23.52
N ARG A 7 12.34 11.58 24.42
CA ARG A 7 11.33 10.55 24.07
C ARG A 7 10.26 11.08 23.12
N ARG A 8 9.80 12.32 23.31
CA ARG A 8 8.80 12.95 22.42
C ARG A 8 9.39 13.17 21.03
N ASP A 9 10.65 13.60 20.95
CA ASP A 9 11.31 13.86 19.68
C ASP A 9 11.62 12.55 18.94
N ALA A 10 12.11 11.52 19.63
CA ALA A 10 12.30 10.20 19.04
C ALA A 10 10.97 9.61 18.51
N LYS A 11 9.87 9.81 19.23
CA LYS A 11 8.54 9.40 18.76
C LYS A 11 8.15 10.15 17.48
N ARG A 12 8.33 11.47 17.45
CA ARG A 12 8.03 12.30 16.25
C ARG A 12 8.84 11.87 15.03
N GLN A 13 10.14 11.61 15.21
CA GLN A 13 11.00 11.12 14.14
C GLN A 13 10.55 9.77 13.61
N LYS A 14 10.16 8.86 14.51
CA LYS A 14 9.61 7.57 14.12
C LYS A 14 8.31 7.74 13.32
N ASP A 15 7.39 8.56 13.80
CA ASP A 15 6.10 8.79 13.16
C ASP A 15 6.30 9.41 11.74
N ASP A 16 7.29 10.28 11.57
CA ASP A 16 7.68 10.86 10.27
C ASP A 16 8.24 9.81 9.30
N ILE A 17 9.16 8.95 9.77
CA ILE A 17 9.71 7.85 8.97
C ILE A 17 8.61 6.87 8.54
N ASP A 18 7.72 6.50 9.47
CA ASP A 18 6.61 5.59 9.18
C ASP A 18 5.66 6.22 8.13
N MET A 19 5.40 7.53 8.22
CA MET A 19 4.61 8.28 7.23
C MET A 19 5.25 8.28 5.84
N LEU A 20 6.55 8.57 5.75
CA LEU A 20 7.30 8.52 4.48
C LEU A 20 7.26 7.11 3.86
N GLY A 21 7.34 6.07 4.69
CA GLY A 21 7.17 4.69 4.26
C GLY A 21 5.77 4.43 3.67
N PHE A 22 4.71 4.93 4.29
CA PHE A 22 3.35 4.77 3.77
C PHE A 22 3.11 5.54 2.47
N VAL A 23 3.76 6.70 2.28
CA VAL A 23 3.72 7.43 1.01
C VAL A 23 4.35 6.58 -0.08
N ALA A 24 5.57 6.07 0.13
CA ALA A 24 6.25 5.20 -0.83
C ALA A 24 5.45 3.92 -1.14
N ASP A 25 4.86 3.29 -0.11
CA ASP A 25 4.02 2.10 -0.28
C ASP A 25 2.73 2.38 -1.09
N SER A 26 2.29 3.63 -1.15
CA SER A 26 1.10 4.04 -1.92
C SER A 26 1.40 4.33 -3.39
N GLU A 27 2.67 4.35 -3.80
CA GLU A 27 3.08 4.68 -5.17
C GLU A 27 2.94 3.49 -6.15
N TYR A 28 2.95 2.24 -5.66
CA TYR A 28 2.83 1.07 -6.52
C TYR A 28 2.27 -0.16 -5.77
N GLY A 29 1.21 -0.75 -6.31
CA GLY A 29 0.56 -1.93 -5.73
C GLY A 29 -0.59 -1.59 -4.80
N ILE A 30 -0.90 -2.51 -3.87
CA ILE A 30 -1.97 -2.33 -2.90
C ILE A 30 -1.35 -1.91 -1.56
N PRO A 31 -1.45 -0.63 -1.16
CA PRO A 31 -0.88 -0.19 0.11
C PRO A 31 -1.58 -0.84 1.29
N LYS A 32 -0.81 -1.12 2.35
CA LYS A 32 -1.35 -1.65 3.60
C LYS A 32 -1.94 -0.57 4.49
N ARG A 33 -1.43 0.66 4.37
CA ARG A 33 -1.85 1.85 5.12
C ARG A 33 -1.79 3.07 4.22
N CYS A 34 -2.66 4.02 4.48
CA CYS A 34 -2.60 5.34 3.89
C CYS A 34 -1.48 6.15 4.59
N SER A 35 -0.94 7.17 3.90
CA SER A 35 -0.01 8.17 4.44
C SER A 35 -0.46 8.77 5.79
N CYS A 36 -1.76 8.95 5.99
CA CYS A 36 -2.33 9.40 7.27
C CYS A 36 -2.29 8.35 8.41
N GLY A 37 -1.77 7.14 8.16
CA GLY A 37 -1.76 6.00 9.09
C GLY A 37 -3.07 5.18 9.11
N GLY A 38 -4.11 5.66 8.42
CA GLY A 38 -5.40 4.97 8.26
C GLY A 38 -5.27 3.63 7.56
N ARG A 39 -6.14 2.68 7.91
CA ARG A 39 -6.20 1.38 7.23
C ARG A 39 -6.81 1.54 5.83
N ILE A 40 -6.35 0.73 4.89
CA ILE A 40 -6.99 0.59 3.59
C ILE A 40 -8.15 -0.41 3.71
N ILE A 41 -9.32 -0.03 3.23
CA ILE A 41 -10.55 -0.82 3.21
C ILE A 41 -10.95 -1.13 1.77
N ASN A 42 -11.71 -2.22 1.58
CA ASN A 42 -12.33 -2.55 0.30
C ASN A 42 -13.68 -1.88 0.20
N GLU A 43 -13.72 -0.71 -0.42
CA GLU A 43 -14.95 0.03 -0.72
C GLU A 43 -15.68 -0.66 -1.88
N VAL A 44 -16.99 -0.84 -1.73
CA VAL A 44 -17.88 -1.30 -2.80
C VAL A 44 -18.97 -0.26 -2.93
N LEU A 45 -19.04 0.40 -4.09
CA LEU A 45 -20.08 1.40 -4.35
C LEU A 45 -21.45 0.75 -4.49
N GLY A 46 -22.43 1.38 -3.84
CA GLY A 46 -23.80 0.89 -3.75
C GLY A 46 -24.59 1.11 -5.05
N GLU A 47 -25.82 0.59 -5.07
CA GLU A 47 -26.72 0.75 -6.21
C GLU A 47 -27.21 2.21 -6.38
N ASP A 48 -27.18 3.00 -5.29
CA ASP A 48 -27.67 4.38 -5.23
C ASP A 48 -26.60 5.45 -5.56
N ASP A 49 -25.36 5.04 -5.86
CA ASP A 49 -24.30 5.99 -6.24
C ASP A 49 -24.51 6.45 -7.69
N TYR A 50 -25.27 7.54 -7.84
CA TYR A 50 -25.81 8.12 -9.08
C TYR A 50 -24.82 8.20 -10.26
N ASP A 51 -23.52 8.39 -9.99
CA ASP A 51 -22.47 8.59 -11.00
C ASP A 51 -21.63 7.35 -11.32
N THR A 52 -21.93 6.20 -10.70
CA THR A 52 -21.15 4.97 -10.90
C THR A 52 -22.02 3.75 -11.11
N LEU A 53 -21.67 2.95 -12.12
CA LEU A 53 -22.23 1.61 -12.28
C LEU A 53 -22.14 0.86 -10.94
N PRO A 54 -23.26 0.25 -10.47
CA PRO A 54 -23.26 -0.51 -9.23
C PRO A 54 -22.14 -1.55 -9.18
N GLY A 55 -21.51 -1.70 -8.01
CA GLY A 55 -20.50 -2.74 -7.79
C GLY A 55 -19.07 -2.36 -8.20
N LYS A 56 -18.79 -1.10 -8.53
CA LYS A 56 -17.39 -0.62 -8.61
C LYS A 56 -16.70 -0.79 -7.25
N ARG A 57 -15.43 -1.22 -7.29
CA ARG A 57 -14.62 -1.51 -6.11
C ARG A 57 -13.40 -0.63 -6.05
N PHE A 58 -13.07 -0.17 -4.84
CA PHE A 58 -11.90 0.66 -4.59
C PHE A 58 -11.14 0.16 -3.36
N PHE A 59 -9.83 0.38 -3.39
CA PHE A 59 -8.99 0.37 -2.20
C PHE A 59 -8.98 1.79 -1.64
N THR A 60 -9.56 1.98 -0.46
CA THR A 60 -9.84 3.32 0.07
C THR A 60 -9.32 3.47 1.49
N CYS A 61 -8.77 4.62 1.83
CA CYS A 61 -8.44 4.96 3.21
C CYS A 61 -9.73 4.98 4.06
N MET A 62 -9.70 4.40 5.26
CA MET A 62 -10.85 4.47 6.18
C MET A 62 -11.22 5.90 6.59
N ASN A 63 -10.28 6.84 6.51
CA ASN A 63 -10.45 8.26 6.79
C ASN A 63 -10.53 9.07 5.48
N TYR A 64 -11.00 8.48 4.39
CA TYR A 64 -10.99 9.14 3.09
C TYR A 64 -11.83 10.41 3.12
N GLU A 65 -11.17 11.53 2.91
CA GLU A 65 -11.75 12.81 2.56
C GLU A 65 -11.37 13.08 1.09
N ALA A 66 -12.25 13.68 0.29
CA ALA A 66 -11.98 13.97 -1.12
C ALA A 66 -11.01 15.17 -1.29
N ASP A 67 -9.93 15.19 -0.51
CA ASP A 67 -8.93 16.25 -0.37
C ASP A 67 -7.69 16.02 -1.24
N GLY A 68 -7.57 14.83 -1.85
CA GLY A 68 -6.42 14.41 -2.64
C GLY A 68 -5.22 13.91 -1.83
N LEU A 69 -5.32 13.86 -0.50
CA LEU A 69 -4.29 13.36 0.40
C LEU A 69 -4.54 11.91 0.82
N HIS A 70 -5.80 11.49 0.81
CA HIS A 70 -6.19 10.14 1.16
C HIS A 70 -6.21 9.18 -0.04
N TYR A 71 -5.67 7.99 0.19
CA TYR A 71 -5.63 6.94 -0.82
C TYR A 71 -7.05 6.49 -1.20
N ARG A 72 -7.36 6.51 -2.50
CA ARG A 72 -8.54 5.89 -3.11
C ARG A 72 -8.24 5.50 -4.54
N GLN A 73 -7.97 4.21 -4.76
CA GLN A 73 -7.58 3.66 -6.06
C GLN A 73 -8.60 2.61 -6.54
N PRO A 74 -9.01 2.61 -7.81
CA PRO A 74 -9.82 1.53 -8.36
C PRO A 74 -9.15 0.17 -8.14
N TRP A 75 -9.94 -0.83 -7.73
CA TRP A 75 -9.44 -2.17 -7.40
C TRP A 75 -8.60 -2.80 -8.52
N VAL A 76 -9.01 -2.61 -9.78
CA VAL A 76 -8.34 -3.16 -10.96
C VAL A 76 -6.88 -2.69 -11.10
N VAL A 77 -6.58 -1.44 -10.75
CA VAL A 77 -5.23 -0.87 -10.87
C VAL A 77 -4.32 -1.52 -9.83
N GLY A 78 -4.73 -1.49 -8.56
CA GLY A 78 -3.92 -2.08 -7.48
C GLY A 78 -3.72 -3.59 -7.66
N VAL A 79 -4.74 -4.31 -8.12
CA VAL A 79 -4.60 -5.75 -8.41
C VAL A 79 -3.65 -6.01 -9.57
N GLN A 80 -3.71 -5.22 -10.63
CA GLN A 80 -2.80 -5.39 -11.77
C GLN A 80 -1.35 -5.15 -11.36
N GLU A 81 -1.07 -4.06 -10.64
CA GLU A 81 0.28 -3.74 -10.15
C GLU A 81 0.82 -4.84 -9.22
N GLU A 82 -0.01 -5.36 -8.31
CA GLU A 82 0.38 -6.48 -7.45
C GLU A 82 0.62 -7.76 -8.24
N PHE A 83 -0.16 -8.02 -9.29
CA PHE A 83 0.02 -9.19 -10.14
C PHE A 83 1.34 -9.12 -10.92
N GLU A 84 1.67 -7.96 -11.49
CA GLU A 84 2.96 -7.71 -12.15
C GLU A 84 4.13 -7.91 -11.18
N ARG A 85 4.04 -7.34 -9.98
CA ARG A 85 5.05 -7.49 -8.91
C ARG A 85 5.25 -8.95 -8.50
N LEU A 86 4.16 -9.69 -8.30
CA LEU A 86 4.20 -11.09 -7.91
C LEU A 86 4.77 -11.96 -9.03
N THR A 87 4.37 -11.71 -10.28
CA THR A 87 4.90 -12.41 -11.46
C THR A 87 6.42 -12.28 -11.52
N LYS A 88 6.93 -11.05 -11.44
CA LYS A 88 8.37 -10.79 -11.42
C LYS A 88 9.11 -11.54 -10.30
N ARG A 89 8.58 -11.51 -9.08
CA ARG A 89 9.18 -12.22 -7.92
C ARG A 89 9.21 -13.75 -8.11
N VAL A 90 8.23 -14.31 -8.81
CA VAL A 90 8.19 -15.74 -9.14
C VAL A 90 9.25 -16.08 -10.18
N GLU A 91 9.37 -15.27 -11.24
CA GLU A 91 10.42 -15.42 -12.27
C GLU A 91 11.82 -15.35 -11.66
N GLU A 92 12.10 -14.34 -10.82
CA GLU A 92 13.37 -14.21 -10.10
C GLU A 92 13.66 -15.43 -9.19
N ALA A 93 12.63 -15.96 -8.52
CA ALA A 93 12.79 -17.14 -7.68
C ALA A 93 13.10 -18.40 -8.51
N GLU A 94 12.48 -18.53 -9.69
CA GLU A 94 12.76 -19.62 -10.63
C GLU A 94 14.22 -19.60 -11.11
N GLU A 95 14.73 -18.43 -11.48
CA GLU A 95 16.13 -18.26 -11.88
C GLU A 95 17.10 -18.70 -10.77
N VAL A 96 16.84 -18.31 -9.53
CA VAL A 96 17.66 -18.70 -8.37
C VAL A 96 17.62 -20.21 -8.15
N MET A 97 16.44 -20.84 -8.24
CA MET A 97 16.30 -22.30 -8.09
C MET A 97 17.07 -23.06 -9.17
N LEU A 98 17.02 -22.60 -10.42
CA LEU A 98 17.77 -23.17 -11.54
C LEU A 98 19.29 -23.01 -11.33
N ALA A 99 19.74 -21.84 -10.90
CA ALA A 99 21.15 -21.58 -10.60
C ALA A 99 21.68 -22.50 -9.50
N VAL A 100 20.96 -22.64 -8.39
CA VAL A 100 21.33 -23.54 -7.28
C VAL A 100 21.39 -25.00 -7.75
N SER A 101 20.42 -25.42 -8.56
CA SER A 101 20.37 -26.79 -9.10
C SER A 101 21.57 -27.12 -10.01
N ASN A 102 22.15 -26.11 -10.67
CA ASN A 102 23.32 -26.29 -11.53
C ASN A 102 24.65 -26.25 -10.76
N LEU A 103 24.71 -25.64 -9.57
CA LEU A 103 25.89 -25.64 -8.69
C LEU A 103 26.09 -26.96 -7.95
N GLY A 104 25.05 -27.77 -7.82
CA GLY A 104 25.10 -29.10 -7.20
C GLY A 104 25.46 -30.25 -8.16
N LYS A 105 25.76 -29.93 -9.42
CA LYS A 105 26.24 -30.88 -10.45
C LYS A 105 27.74 -30.71 -10.65
#